data_AF-A0A4Z2DA12-F1
#
_entry.id   AF-A0A4Z2DA12-F1
#
_cell.length_a   1.000
_cell.length_b   1.000
_cell.length_c   1.000
_cell.angle_alpha   90.00
_cell.angle_beta   90.00
_cell.angle_gamma   90.00
#
_symmetry.space_group_name_H-M   'P 1'
#
loop_
_entity.id
_entity.type
_entity.pdbx_description
1 polymer ?
#
loop_
_entity_poly.entity_id
_entity_poly.type
_entity_poly.pdbx_seq_one_letter_code
_entity_poly.pdbx_strand_id
1 'polypeptide(L)'
;MPHNCLQVKPSDVSDESEIETDNLKLKEFHSPLHNIEVDAVLAKFSKHIILLPQSDHVRVLQTVIRNRETPRNEFLFNADCLIRLVVEEGLNQLPYENVCVTTPTGNLYHGIKFLRGNCGVSIMRSGEAMERGLRDCCRSMRIGKILIQKAEENKIIDAKVYYAKFPPNIEHRKVLLMYPILGMFQS
;
A
#
# COMPACT_ATOMS: atom_id res chain seq x y z
N MET A 1 -38.81 7.05 34.24
CA MET A 1 -37.82 8.09 34.57
C MET A 1 -36.93 8.30 33.35
N PRO A 2 -37.19 9.32 32.51
CA PRO A 2 -36.29 9.64 31.40
C PRO A 2 -35.22 10.63 31.89
N HIS A 3 -33.94 10.33 31.65
CA HIS A 3 -32.85 11.26 31.93
C HIS A 3 -32.43 11.99 30.65
N ASN A 4 -32.37 13.31 30.82
CA ASN A 4 -32.22 14.38 29.83
C ASN A 4 -30.97 14.27 28.95
N CYS A 5 -31.20 14.48 27.65
CA CYS A 5 -30.17 14.86 26.69
C CYS A 5 -29.87 16.37 26.84
N LEU A 6 -28.64 16.72 27.22
CA LEU A 6 -28.19 18.12 27.28
C LEU A 6 -28.05 18.67 25.86
N GLN A 7 -28.87 19.65 25.52
CA GLN A 7 -28.67 20.54 24.38
C GLN A 7 -27.87 21.76 24.83
N VAL A 8 -26.76 22.07 24.16
CA VAL A 8 -26.00 23.30 24.34
C VAL A 8 -26.45 24.31 23.29
N LYS A 9 -26.84 25.51 23.72
CA LYS A 9 -27.09 26.68 22.85
C LYS A 9 -25.85 27.60 22.82
N PRO A 10 -25.58 28.31 21.71
CA PRO A 10 -24.48 29.25 21.61
C PRO A 10 -24.86 30.64 22.16
N SER A 11 -23.88 31.33 22.76
CA SER A 11 -23.96 32.74 23.12
C SER A 11 -22.70 33.46 22.69
N ASP A 12 -22.88 34.51 21.88
CA ASP A 12 -21.87 35.47 21.45
C ASP A 12 -21.41 36.35 22.62
N VAL A 13 -20.09 36.54 22.78
CA VAL A 13 -19.47 37.77 23.30
C VAL A 13 -18.09 37.93 22.65
N SER A 14 -17.86 39.13 22.10
CA SER A 14 -16.71 39.60 21.35
C SER A 14 -15.61 40.26 22.20
N ASP A 15 -14.37 40.10 21.70
CA ASP A 15 -13.21 41.01 21.68
C ASP A 15 -12.27 41.25 22.88
N GLU A 16 -11.02 41.56 22.48
CA GLU A 16 -9.75 41.83 23.18
C GLU A 16 -8.85 40.61 23.44
N SER A 17 -7.59 40.51 23.01
CA SER A 17 -6.66 41.43 22.33
C SER A 17 -5.44 40.63 21.81
N GLU A 18 -4.68 41.28 20.94
CA GLU A 18 -3.52 40.86 20.14
C GLU A 18 -2.50 39.90 20.77
N ILE A 19 -2.22 38.79 20.09
CA ILE A 19 -0.92 38.11 20.14
C ILE A 19 -0.44 37.89 18.70
N GLU A 20 0.37 38.86 18.28
CA GLU A 20 1.48 38.81 17.33
C GLU A 20 1.60 37.51 16.49
N THR A 21 0.98 37.53 15.30
CA THR A 21 1.16 36.50 14.29
C THR A 21 2.52 36.70 13.62
N ASP A 22 3.52 35.98 14.10
CA ASP A 22 4.72 35.68 13.32
C ASP A 22 4.32 34.65 12.25
N ASN A 23 3.73 35.17 11.17
CA ASN A 23 3.31 34.42 9.99
C ASN A 23 4.56 33.90 9.27
N LEU A 24 5.15 32.84 9.83
CA LEU A 24 6.01 31.94 9.09
C LEU A 24 5.13 31.33 8.00
N LYS A 25 5.20 31.93 6.80
CA LYS A 25 4.56 31.49 5.56
C LYS A 25 4.42 29.96 5.58
N LEU A 26 3.21 29.48 5.90
CA LEU A 26 2.77 28.17 5.49
C LEU A 26 2.82 28.23 3.97
N LYS A 27 3.95 27.79 3.43
CA LYS A 27 4.13 27.55 2.01
C LYS A 27 2.90 26.75 1.59
N GLU A 28 2.07 27.35 0.75
CA GLU A 28 1.25 26.60 -0.19
C GLU A 28 2.21 25.73 -0.99
N PHE A 29 2.51 24.55 -0.45
CA PHE A 29 3.23 23.51 -1.16
C PHE A 29 2.23 22.92 -2.13
N HIS A 30 2.04 23.62 -3.25
CA HIS A 30 1.69 22.99 -4.50
C HIS A 30 2.52 21.71 -4.63
N SER A 31 1.84 20.57 -4.68
CA SER A 31 2.43 19.25 -4.95
C SER A 31 3.25 19.32 -6.24
N PRO A 32 4.60 19.43 -6.20
CA PRO A 32 5.35 19.91 -7.35
C PRO A 32 5.87 18.78 -8.24
N LEU A 33 5.20 17.62 -8.25
CA LEU A 33 5.54 16.53 -9.17
C LEU A 33 4.27 16.00 -9.82
N HIS A 34 3.67 16.83 -10.67
CA HIS A 34 2.74 16.37 -11.69
C HIS A 34 3.56 15.61 -12.74
N ASN A 35 3.60 14.30 -12.61
CA ASN A 35 4.38 13.45 -13.49
C ASN A 35 3.49 13.09 -14.68
N ILE A 36 3.63 13.84 -15.77
CA ILE A 36 2.78 13.77 -16.98
C ILE A 36 2.63 12.32 -17.49
N GLU A 37 3.67 11.49 -17.34
CA GLU A 37 3.64 10.08 -17.71
C GLU A 37 2.71 9.25 -16.81
N VAL A 38 2.69 9.53 -15.51
CA VAL A 38 1.79 8.86 -14.55
C VAL A 38 0.35 9.23 -14.85
N ASP A 39 0.07 10.50 -15.13
CA ASP A 39 -1.29 10.94 -15.48
C ASP A 39 -1.77 10.34 -16.80
N ALA A 40 -0.89 10.21 -17.80
CA ALA A 40 -1.20 9.52 -19.05
C ALA A 40 -1.50 8.02 -18.85
N VAL A 41 -0.74 7.34 -18.00
CA VAL A 41 -0.96 5.93 -17.65
C VAL A 41 -2.28 5.77 -16.88
N LEU A 42 -2.54 6.63 -15.90
CA LEU A 42 -3.78 6.62 -15.14
C LEU A 42 -4.98 6.94 -16.03
N ALA A 43 -4.89 7.89 -16.94
CA ALA A 43 -5.95 8.18 -17.90
C ALA A 43 -6.29 6.94 -18.75
N LYS A 44 -5.27 6.18 -19.16
CA LYS A 44 -5.42 4.99 -20.01
C LYS A 44 -5.90 3.75 -19.25
N PHE A 45 -5.52 3.56 -17.99
CA PHE A 45 -5.76 2.33 -17.22
C PHE A 45 -6.45 2.56 -15.86
N SER A 46 -7.14 3.69 -15.70
CA SER A 46 -7.73 4.22 -14.45
C SER A 46 -8.52 3.22 -13.60
N LYS A 47 -9.15 2.22 -14.22
CA LYS A 47 -9.97 1.23 -13.50
C LYS A 47 -9.17 0.08 -12.87
N HIS A 48 -7.95 -0.15 -13.31
CA HIS A 48 -7.14 -1.31 -12.92
C HIS A 48 -5.78 -0.93 -12.31
N ILE A 49 -5.46 0.36 -12.28
CA ILE A 49 -4.28 0.89 -11.61
C ILE A 49 -4.73 1.74 -10.44
N ILE A 50 -4.21 1.41 -9.27
CA ILE A 50 -4.42 2.18 -8.04
C ILE A 50 -3.07 2.77 -7.67
N LEU A 51 -3.01 4.10 -7.63
CA LEU A 51 -1.81 4.80 -7.23
C LEU A 51 -1.80 4.93 -5.71
N LEU A 52 -0.70 4.48 -5.09
CA LEU A 52 -0.48 4.74 -3.66
C LEU A 52 -0.50 6.27 -3.42
N PRO A 53 -1.22 6.77 -2.41
CA PRO A 53 -1.29 8.20 -2.13
C PRO A 53 0.10 8.84 -2.03
N GLN A 54 0.33 9.91 -2.79
CA GLN A 54 1.63 10.61 -2.86
C GLN A 54 1.81 11.58 -1.68
N SER A 55 1.86 11.03 -0.46
CA SER A 55 2.18 11.82 0.73
C SER A 55 3.65 12.26 0.75
N ASP A 56 3.96 13.29 1.53
CA ASP A 56 5.33 13.75 1.72
C ASP A 56 6.23 12.63 2.28
N HIS A 57 5.69 11.77 3.15
CA HIS A 57 6.41 10.62 3.66
C HIS A 57 6.78 9.63 2.54
N VAL A 58 5.82 9.28 1.66
CA VAL A 58 6.11 8.43 0.50
C VAL A 58 7.19 9.06 -0.37
N ARG A 59 7.15 10.37 -0.59
CA ARG A 59 8.16 11.10 -1.36
C ARG A 59 9.54 11.05 -0.69
N VAL A 60 9.62 11.16 0.63
CA VAL A 60 10.88 11.02 1.39
C VAL A 60 11.44 9.61 1.22
N LEU A 61 10.65 8.56 1.46
CA LEU A 61 11.07 7.17 1.29
C LEU A 61 11.59 6.93 -0.13
N GLN A 62 10.83 7.42 -1.12
CA GLN A 62 11.16 7.34 -2.54
C GLN A 62 12.45 8.08 -2.90
N THR A 63 12.71 9.22 -2.28
CA THR A 63 13.94 10.00 -2.51
C THR A 63 15.15 9.21 -2.03
N VAL A 64 15.08 8.60 -0.85
CA VAL A 64 16.16 7.79 -0.28
C VAL A 64 16.43 6.56 -1.14
N ILE A 65 15.41 5.77 -1.50
CA ILE A 65 15.64 4.53 -2.28
C ILE A 65 16.11 4.79 -3.72
N ARG A 66 15.92 6.01 -4.25
CA ARG A 66 16.38 6.39 -5.60
C ARG A 66 17.74 7.10 -5.59
N ASN A 67 18.22 7.57 -4.45
CA ASN A 67 19.53 8.18 -4.36
C ASN A 67 20.62 7.11 -4.49
N ARG A 68 21.48 7.26 -5.50
CA ARG A 68 22.62 6.36 -5.78
C ARG A 68 23.61 6.28 -4.61
N GLU A 69 23.72 7.35 -3.84
CA GLU A 69 24.68 7.46 -2.73
C GLU A 69 24.14 6.89 -1.40
N THR A 70 22.87 6.44 -1.36
CA THR A 70 22.26 5.92 -0.14
C THR A 70 22.94 4.64 0.34
N PRO A 71 23.37 4.58 1.61
CA PRO A 71 24.01 3.39 2.15
C PRO A 71 23.01 2.23 2.24
N ARG A 72 23.51 1.00 2.11
CA ARG A 72 22.68 -0.22 2.03
C ARG A 72 21.63 -0.33 3.16
N ASN A 73 22.00 -0.02 4.40
CA ASN A 73 21.09 -0.17 5.53
C ASN A 73 19.92 0.82 5.48
N GLU A 74 20.17 2.06 5.06
CA GLU A 74 19.13 3.05 4.85
C GLU A 74 18.24 2.69 3.66
N PHE A 75 18.83 2.18 2.57
CA PHE A 75 18.06 1.68 1.43
C PHE A 75 17.08 0.59 1.88
N LEU A 76 17.57 -0.43 2.60
CA LEU A 76 16.75 -1.55 3.07
C LEU A 76 15.62 -1.07 3.98
N PHE A 77 15.93 -0.21 4.96
CA PHE A 77 14.94 0.33 5.88
C PHE A 77 13.84 1.10 5.15
N ASN A 78 14.20 2.02 4.25
CA ASN A 78 13.23 2.84 3.52
C ASN A 78 12.43 2.02 2.51
N ALA A 79 13.07 1.03 1.86
CA ALA A 79 12.39 0.09 0.98
C ALA A 79 11.36 -0.75 1.74
N ASP A 80 11.71 -1.31 2.90
CA ASP A 80 10.79 -2.08 3.75
C ASP A 80 9.59 -1.22 4.20
N CYS A 81 9.84 0.05 4.58
CA CYS A 81 8.78 1.00 4.90
C CYS A 81 7.83 1.25 3.73
N LEU A 82 8.37 1.50 2.53
CA LEU A 82 7.55 1.74 1.33
C LEU A 82 6.78 0.48 0.90
N ILE A 83 7.43 -0.69 0.96
CA ILE A 83 6.81 -1.98 0.68
C ILE A 83 5.59 -2.19 1.57
N ARG A 84 5.68 -1.87 2.87
CA ARG A 84 4.54 -2.03 3.78
C ARG A 84 3.35 -1.17 3.36
N LEU A 85 3.58 0.08 2.97
CA LEU A 85 2.52 0.96 2.47
C LEU A 85 1.85 0.38 1.21
N VAL A 86 2.66 -0.11 0.26
CA VAL A 86 2.15 -0.73 -0.97
C VAL A 86 1.38 -2.02 -0.68
N VAL A 87 1.86 -2.84 0.26
CA VAL A 87 1.20 -4.08 0.67
C VAL A 87 -0.13 -3.80 1.35
N GLU A 88 -0.20 -2.84 2.27
CA GLU A 88 -1.44 -2.44 2.93
C GLU A 88 -2.48 -1.96 1.91
N GLU A 89 -2.06 -1.13 0.96
CA GLU A 89 -2.93 -0.67 -0.13
C GLU A 89 -3.38 -1.84 -1.02
N GLY A 90 -2.51 -2.82 -1.29
CA GLY A 90 -2.86 -4.04 -2.01
C GLY A 90 -3.85 -4.93 -1.24
N LEU A 91 -3.72 -5.01 0.09
CA LEU A 91 -4.65 -5.75 0.95
C LEU A 91 -6.04 -5.12 0.95
N ASN A 92 -6.15 -3.78 0.86
CA ASN A 92 -7.44 -3.08 0.75
C ASN A 92 -8.26 -3.48 -0.48
N GLN A 93 -7.61 -4.06 -1.50
CA GLN A 93 -8.25 -4.54 -2.72
C GLN A 93 -8.75 -5.99 -2.63
N LEU A 94 -8.46 -6.68 -1.52
CA LEU A 94 -8.94 -8.03 -1.29
C LEU A 94 -10.39 -8.03 -0.80
N PRO A 95 -11.18 -9.06 -1.16
CA PRO A 95 -12.58 -9.09 -0.80
C PRO A 95 -12.77 -9.25 0.72
N TYR A 96 -13.79 -8.57 1.23
CA TYR A 96 -14.17 -8.54 2.63
C TYR A 96 -15.67 -8.76 2.80
N GLU A 97 -16.09 -9.08 4.03
CA GLU A 97 -17.48 -9.18 4.45
C GLU A 97 -17.71 -8.35 5.72
N ASN A 98 -18.93 -7.84 5.87
CA ASN A 98 -19.34 -7.09 7.06
C ASN A 98 -19.43 -8.02 8.27
N VAL A 99 -19.03 -7.53 9.43
CA VAL A 99 -19.14 -8.24 10.70
C VAL A 99 -19.53 -7.27 11.81
N CYS A 100 -20.38 -7.71 12.71
CA CYS A 100 -20.69 -6.97 13.93
C CYS A 100 -20.02 -7.67 15.11
N VAL A 101 -19.28 -6.91 15.92
CA VAL A 101 -18.63 -7.42 17.13
C VAL A 101 -19.06 -6.59 18.33
N THR A 102 -19.10 -7.21 19.50
CA THR A 102 -19.34 -6.50 20.76
C THR A 102 -18.00 -6.04 21.32
N THR A 103 -17.85 -4.74 21.56
CA THR A 103 -16.67 -4.15 22.18
C THR A 103 -16.57 -4.55 23.66
N PRO A 104 -15.39 -4.43 24.30
CA PRO A 104 -15.25 -4.68 25.74
C PRO A 104 -16.16 -3.82 26.61
N THR A 105 -16.60 -2.66 26.10
CA THR A 105 -17.56 -1.76 26.78
C THR A 105 -19.02 -2.17 26.58
N GLY A 106 -19.30 -3.27 25.89
CA GLY A 106 -20.65 -3.77 25.60
C GLY A 106 -21.34 -3.13 24.39
N ASN A 107 -20.69 -2.23 23.68
CA ASN A 107 -21.28 -1.57 22.51
C ASN A 107 -21.08 -2.43 21.25
N LEU A 108 -22.00 -2.32 20.28
CA LEU A 108 -21.81 -2.96 18.98
C LEU A 108 -20.89 -2.11 18.10
N TYR A 109 -19.95 -2.77 17.42
CA TYR A 109 -19.09 -2.19 16.39
C TYR A 109 -19.33 -2.89 15.05
N HIS A 110 -19.70 -2.11 14.05
CA HIS A 110 -19.92 -2.57 12.68
C HIS A 110 -18.61 -2.44 11.89
N GLY A 111 -17.89 -3.54 11.78
CA GLY A 111 -16.61 -3.62 11.08
C GLY A 111 -16.66 -4.50 9.84
N ILE A 112 -15.47 -4.80 9.33
CA ILE A 112 -15.27 -5.71 8.20
C ILE A 112 -14.19 -6.75 8.53
N LYS A 113 -14.23 -7.88 7.85
CA LYS A 113 -13.19 -8.91 7.89
C LYS A 113 -12.90 -9.41 6.49
N PHE A 114 -11.65 -9.79 6.23
CA PHE A 114 -11.29 -10.41 4.94
C PHE A 114 -12.03 -11.74 4.74
N LEU A 115 -12.47 -11.99 3.50
CA LEU A 115 -12.94 -13.30 3.10
C LEU A 115 -11.81 -14.33 3.19
N ARG A 116 -12.18 -15.58 3.48
CA ARG A 116 -11.23 -16.70 3.42
C ARG A 116 -10.83 -16.96 1.97
N GLY A 117 -9.61 -17.45 1.78
CA GLY A 117 -9.13 -17.86 0.46
C GLY A 117 -8.11 -16.91 -0.19
N ASN A 118 -7.66 -15.87 0.50
CA ASN A 118 -6.59 -15.00 0.01
C ASN A 118 -5.21 -15.69 0.15
N CYS A 119 -4.32 -15.49 -0.81
CA CYS A 119 -2.91 -15.87 -0.72
C CYS A 119 -1.99 -14.87 -1.44
N GLY A 120 -0.75 -14.76 -0.97
CA GLY A 120 0.30 -14.04 -1.69
C GLY A 120 1.02 -14.98 -2.66
N VAL A 121 1.54 -14.44 -3.76
CA VAL A 121 2.48 -15.14 -4.63
C VAL A 121 3.64 -14.18 -4.94
N SER A 122 4.86 -14.55 -4.60
CA SER A 122 6.06 -13.77 -4.93
C SER A 122 6.72 -14.28 -6.21
N ILE A 123 7.09 -13.35 -7.09
CA ILE A 123 7.97 -13.68 -8.23
C ILE A 123 9.42 -13.59 -7.74
N MET A 124 10.11 -14.73 -7.77
CA MET A 124 11.48 -14.83 -7.31
C MET A 124 12.45 -14.12 -8.27
N ARG A 125 13.49 -13.45 -7.78
CA ARG A 125 13.83 -13.26 -6.34
C ARG A 125 13.29 -11.94 -5.77
N SER A 126 13.09 -10.92 -6.59
CA SER A 126 12.76 -9.57 -6.11
C SER A 126 11.44 -9.50 -5.36
N GLY A 127 10.43 -10.30 -5.75
CA GLY A 127 9.15 -10.38 -5.06
C GLY A 127 9.25 -10.90 -3.63
N GLU A 128 10.32 -11.62 -3.28
CA GLU A 128 10.54 -12.12 -1.92
C GLU A 128 10.78 -10.99 -0.91
N ALA A 129 11.29 -9.84 -1.36
CA ALA A 129 11.48 -8.67 -0.53
C ALA A 129 10.15 -8.15 0.05
N MET A 130 9.03 -8.38 -0.64
CA MET A 130 7.70 -7.95 -0.20
C MET A 130 7.04 -8.92 0.79
N GLU A 131 7.54 -10.14 0.92
CA GLU A 131 6.92 -11.17 1.78
C GLU A 131 6.93 -10.78 3.26
N ARG A 132 7.97 -10.06 3.70
CA ARG A 132 8.06 -9.59 5.08
C ARG A 132 6.94 -8.59 5.37
N GLY A 133 6.78 -7.58 4.51
CA GLY A 133 5.68 -6.62 4.61
C GLY A 133 4.32 -7.31 4.66
N LEU A 134 4.10 -8.32 3.80
CA LEU A 134 2.86 -9.09 3.82
C LEU A 134 2.64 -9.86 5.13
N ARG A 135 3.66 -10.51 5.68
CA ARG A 135 3.52 -11.25 6.95
C ARG A 135 3.28 -10.33 8.14
N ASP A 136 3.85 -9.13 8.12
CA ASP A 136 3.68 -8.15 9.18
C ASP A 136 2.25 -7.59 9.19
N CYS A 137 1.66 -7.35 8.01
CA CYS A 137 0.28 -6.85 7.88
C CYS A 137 -0.78 -7.98 7.97
N CYS A 138 -0.47 -9.18 7.51
CA CYS A 138 -1.41 -10.31 7.45
C CYS A 138 -0.73 -11.66 7.71
N ARG A 139 -0.62 -12.04 8.99
CA ARG A 139 0.05 -13.27 9.44
C ARG A 139 -0.58 -14.57 8.93
N SER A 140 -1.86 -14.57 8.58
CA SER A 140 -2.62 -15.76 8.19
C SER A 140 -2.50 -16.11 6.70
N MET A 141 -1.89 -15.23 5.90
CA MET A 141 -1.84 -15.41 4.45
C MET A 141 -0.74 -16.39 4.04
N ARG A 142 -1.12 -17.44 3.29
CA ARG A 142 -0.15 -18.37 2.69
C ARG A 142 0.56 -17.69 1.52
N ILE A 143 1.85 -18.00 1.33
CA ILE A 143 2.66 -17.42 0.26
C ILE A 143 3.15 -18.53 -0.68
N GLY A 144 2.76 -18.44 -1.95
CA GLY A 144 3.35 -19.21 -3.04
C GLY A 144 4.53 -18.50 -3.68
N LYS A 145 5.30 -19.21 -4.50
CA LYS A 145 6.48 -18.68 -5.19
C LYS A 145 6.50 -19.13 -6.65
N ILE A 146 6.92 -18.23 -7.53
CA ILE A 146 7.19 -18.54 -8.94
C ILE A 146 8.61 -18.07 -9.27
N LEU A 147 9.40 -18.94 -9.90
CA LEU A 147 10.68 -18.59 -10.50
C LEU A 147 10.50 -18.56 -12.02
N ILE A 148 10.69 -17.38 -12.59
CA ILE A 148 10.66 -17.15 -14.03
C ILE A 148 12.09 -16.79 -14.45
N GLN A 149 12.60 -17.41 -15.49
CA GLN A 149 13.86 -16.99 -16.11
C GLN A 149 13.66 -16.86 -17.62
N LYS A 150 14.42 -15.94 -18.22
CA LYS A 150 14.52 -15.84 -19.67
C LYS A 150 15.36 -17.03 -20.17
N ALA A 151 14.80 -17.80 -21.09
CA ALA A 151 15.57 -18.71 -21.91
C ALA A 151 15.84 -18.02 -23.25
N GLU A 152 17.10 -18.03 -23.67
CA GLU A 152 17.47 -17.61 -25.02
C GLU A 152 17.70 -18.85 -25.87
N GLU A 153 16.72 -19.18 -26.71
CA GLU A 153 16.83 -20.23 -27.70
C GLU A 153 16.64 -19.57 -29.08
N ASN A 154 17.61 -19.73 -29.98
CA ASN A 154 17.53 -19.23 -31.36
C ASN A 154 17.25 -17.71 -31.50
N LYS A 155 17.82 -16.87 -30.63
CA LYS A 155 17.60 -15.40 -30.58
C LYS A 155 16.17 -14.96 -30.23
N ILE A 156 15.32 -15.89 -29.78
CA ILE A 156 14.00 -15.60 -29.22
C ILE A 156 14.14 -15.63 -27.69
N ILE A 157 13.82 -14.50 -27.05
CA ILE A 157 13.76 -14.40 -25.60
C ILE A 157 12.38 -14.87 -25.15
N ASP A 158 12.30 -16.05 -24.53
CA ASP A 158 11.06 -16.56 -23.96
C ASP A 158 11.14 -16.63 -22.43
N ALA A 159 10.04 -16.29 -21.76
CA ALA A 159 9.95 -16.34 -20.30
C ALA A 159 9.47 -17.74 -19.88
N LYS A 160 10.40 -18.60 -19.44
CA LYS A 160 10.07 -19.95 -18.97
C LYS A 160 9.89 -19.97 -17.45
N VAL A 161 8.88 -20.70 -16.99
CA VAL A 161 8.64 -20.97 -15.56
C VAL A 161 9.48 -22.19 -15.17
N TYR A 162 10.49 -21.97 -14.33
CA TYR A 162 11.39 -23.04 -13.87
C TYR A 162 10.90 -23.67 -12.57
N TYR A 163 10.18 -22.91 -11.76
CA TYR A 163 9.64 -23.39 -10.50
C TYR A 163 8.35 -22.65 -10.17
N ALA A 164 7.35 -23.40 -9.72
CA ALA A 164 6.12 -22.83 -9.20
C ALA A 164 5.64 -23.71 -8.04
N LYS A 165 5.44 -23.09 -6.89
CA LYS A 165 4.86 -23.76 -5.71
C LYS A 165 3.78 -22.88 -5.13
N PHE A 166 2.56 -23.38 -5.13
CA PHE A 166 1.39 -22.66 -4.69
C PHE A 166 0.77 -23.29 -3.45
N PRO A 167 0.03 -22.52 -2.64
CA PRO A 167 -0.90 -23.09 -1.68
C PRO A 167 -1.92 -24.00 -2.38
N PRO A 168 -2.44 -25.05 -1.71
CA PRO A 168 -3.42 -25.93 -2.32
C PRO A 168 -4.69 -25.17 -2.71
N ASN A 169 -5.29 -25.61 -3.83
CA ASN A 169 -6.52 -25.07 -4.43
C ASN A 169 -6.39 -23.59 -4.82
N ILE A 170 -5.28 -23.20 -5.47
CA ILE A 170 -5.02 -21.80 -5.87
C ILE A 170 -6.04 -21.26 -6.86
N GLU A 171 -6.62 -22.13 -7.69
CA GLU A 171 -7.69 -21.82 -8.65
C GLU A 171 -8.96 -21.24 -8.01
N HIS A 172 -9.16 -21.48 -6.71
CA HIS A 172 -10.27 -20.93 -5.93
C HIS A 172 -9.86 -19.77 -5.01
N ARG A 173 -8.61 -19.32 -5.09
CA ARG A 173 -8.05 -18.28 -4.21
C ARG A 173 -7.97 -16.93 -4.91
N LYS A 174 -7.98 -15.86 -4.12
CA LYS A 174 -7.58 -14.53 -4.60
C LYS A 174 -6.08 -14.36 -4.35
N VAL A 175 -5.37 -13.97 -5.40
CA VAL A 175 -3.90 -13.92 -5.40
C VAL A 175 -3.44 -12.47 -5.36
N LEU A 176 -2.67 -12.14 -4.33
CA LEU A 176 -1.86 -10.92 -4.30
C LEU A 176 -0.48 -11.25 -4.89
N LEU A 177 -0.27 -10.90 -6.16
CA LEU A 177 1.00 -11.11 -6.85
C LEU A 177 1.98 -9.99 -6.45
N MET A 178 3.17 -10.37 -5.99
CA MET A 178 4.16 -9.45 -5.43
C MET A 178 5.42 -9.40 -6.30
N TYR A 179 5.71 -8.21 -6.83
CA TYR A 179 6.96 -7.91 -7.54
C TYR A 179 7.23 -6.39 -7.48
N PRO A 180 8.36 -5.94 -6.92
CA PRO A 180 8.56 -4.52 -6.58
C PRO A 180 8.88 -3.61 -7.78
N ILE A 181 9.24 -4.16 -8.94
CA ILE A 181 9.67 -3.39 -10.11
C ILE A 181 8.92 -3.90 -11.33
N LEU A 182 8.06 -3.08 -11.92
CA LEU A 182 7.45 -3.35 -13.22
C LEU A 182 8.21 -2.54 -14.28
N GLY A 183 9.17 -3.18 -14.94
CA GLY A 183 9.94 -2.59 -16.03
C GLY A 183 10.07 -3.57 -17.19
N MET A 184 10.35 -3.05 -18.38
CA MET A 184 10.88 -3.91 -19.43
C MET A 184 12.22 -4.45 -18.93
N PHE A 185 12.38 -5.77 -18.90
CA PHE A 185 13.68 -6.39 -18.65
C PHE A 185 14.61 -6.05 -19.82
N GLN A 186 15.22 -4.86 -19.80
CA GLN A 186 16.31 -4.49 -20.67
C GLN A 186 17.58 -5.14 -20.09
N SER A 187 18.12 -6.08 -20.87
CA SER A 187 19.46 -6.66 -20.71
C SER A 187 20.52 -5.65 -21.10
#